data_AF-X1NGS4-F1
#
_entry.id   AF-X1NGS4-F1
#
_cell.length_a   1.000
_cell.length_b   1.000
_cell.length_c   1.000
_cell.angle_alpha   90.00
_cell.angle_beta   90.00
_cell.angle_gamma   90.00
#
_symmetry.space_group_name_H-M   'P 1'
#
loop_
_entity.id
_entity.type
_entity.pdbx_description
1 polymer ?
#
loop_
_entity_poly.entity_id
_entity_poly.type
_entity_poly.pdbx_seq_one_letter_code
_entity_poly.pdbx_strand_id
1 'polypeptide(L)'
;MVVSENRGDIIYTKDFKQFIEEMDLKMYVCRKSDPESKGKIENVIKFIKRNFLRIRDFDNIEEAKERLFKWLNRRANGKISLATRRIPQKMFTEEKAYLRTLKNSIYRKDNLNARERRKADITGEISVNSCKYPVPLEYREREVDIYKTTE
;
A
#
# COMPACT_ATOMS: atom_id res chain seq x y z
N MET A 1 6.35 -6.59 10.36
CA MET A 1 6.69 -6.45 8.92
C MET A 1 7.79 -7.43 8.55
N VAL A 2 9.02 -7.23 9.04
CA VAL A 2 10.12 -8.21 8.94
C VAL A 2 10.48 -8.68 10.35
N VAL A 3 10.64 -9.99 10.54
CA VAL A 3 11.03 -10.63 11.81
C VAL A 3 12.54 -10.82 11.86
N SER A 4 13.15 -11.27 10.75
CA SER A 4 14.60 -11.44 10.63
C SER A 4 15.03 -11.46 9.16
N GLU A 5 16.33 -11.31 8.92
CA GLU A 5 16.95 -11.43 7.60
C GLU A 5 18.03 -12.52 7.69
N ASN A 6 17.93 -13.56 6.85
CA ASN A 6 18.91 -14.63 6.78
C ASN A 6 19.64 -14.60 5.44
N ARG A 7 20.83 -13.97 5.40
CA ARG A 7 21.69 -13.88 4.21
C ARG A 7 20.98 -13.38 2.93
N GLY A 8 19.96 -12.54 3.08
CA GLY A 8 19.14 -12.00 1.99
C GLY A 8 17.72 -12.54 1.94
N ASP A 9 17.43 -13.64 2.64
CA ASP A 9 16.07 -14.14 2.81
C ASP A 9 15.36 -13.34 3.90
N ILE A 10 14.35 -12.58 3.50
CA ILE A 10 13.57 -11.75 4.41
C ILE A 10 12.45 -12.61 5.01
N ILE A 11 12.49 -12.80 6.33
CA ILE A 11 11.43 -13.52 7.05
C ILE A 11 10.37 -12.51 7.48
N TYR A 12 9.20 -12.59 6.84
CA TYR A 12 8.06 -11.72 7.16
C TYR A 12 7.29 -12.20 8.37
N THR A 13 6.60 -11.28 9.05
CA THR A 13 5.53 -11.64 9.99
C THR A 13 4.38 -12.32 9.23
N LYS A 14 3.67 -13.28 9.83
CA LYS A 14 2.58 -14.05 9.18
C LYS A 14 1.62 -13.16 8.40
N ASP A 15 1.07 -12.13 9.04
CA ASP A 15 0.09 -11.23 8.42
C ASP A 15 0.68 -10.43 7.26
N PHE A 16 1.96 -10.05 7.36
CA PHE A 16 2.61 -9.28 6.31
C PHE A 16 3.00 -10.15 5.11
N LYS A 17 3.34 -11.42 5.34
CA LYS A 17 3.53 -12.41 4.28
C LYS A 17 2.24 -12.57 3.47
N GLN A 18 1.12 -12.78 4.17
CA GLN A 18 -0.20 -12.93 3.54
C GLN A 18 -0.59 -11.67 2.74
N PHE A 19 -0.32 -10.47 3.27
CA PHE A 19 -0.55 -9.22 2.55
C PHE A 19 0.29 -9.08 1.27
N ILE A 20 1.59 -9.41 1.32
CA ILE A 20 2.49 -9.36 0.16
C ILE A 20 2.02 -10.33 -0.93
N GLU A 21 1.65 -11.55 -0.55
CA GLU A 21 1.15 -12.58 -1.46
C GLU A 21 -0.19 -12.15 -2.10
N GLU A 22 -1.12 -11.65 -1.29
CA GLU A 22 -2.43 -11.15 -1.75
C GLU A 22 -2.28 -10.01 -2.78
N MET A 23 -1.38 -9.06 -2.49
CA MET A 23 -1.17 -7.87 -3.33
C MET A 23 -0.21 -8.13 -4.52
N ASP A 24 0.38 -9.32 -4.64
CA ASP A 24 1.48 -9.63 -5.58
C ASP A 24 2.61 -8.58 -5.52
N LEU A 25 3.03 -8.26 -4.29
CA LEU A 25 4.12 -7.33 -4.03
C LEU A 25 5.46 -8.07 -3.95
N LYS A 26 6.53 -7.36 -4.30
CA LYS A 26 7.90 -7.80 -4.01
C LYS A 26 8.52 -6.78 -3.09
N MET A 27 8.90 -7.21 -1.89
CA MET A 27 9.61 -6.35 -0.95
C MET A 27 11.10 -6.40 -1.25
N TYR A 28 11.72 -5.23 -1.31
CA TYR A 28 13.17 -5.08 -1.38
C TYR A 28 13.62 -4.37 -0.09
N VAL A 29 14.38 -5.07 0.74
CA VAL A 29 14.96 -4.49 1.96
C VAL A 29 16.31 -3.89 1.62
N CYS A 30 16.51 -2.61 1.94
CA CYS A 30 17.79 -1.95 1.78
C CYS A 30 18.75 -2.43 2.89
N ARG A 31 19.96 -2.83 2.52
CA ARG A 31 20.98 -3.21 3.51
C ARG A 31 21.45 -1.99 4.30
N LYS A 32 21.92 -2.23 5.53
CA LYS A 32 22.60 -1.19 6.31
C LYS A 32 23.81 -0.69 5.51
N SER A 33 23.94 0.63 5.37
CA SER A 33 25.02 1.30 4.66
C SER A 33 25.09 0.98 3.15
N ASP A 34 23.95 0.82 2.49
CA ASP A 34 23.84 0.78 1.03
C ASP A 34 23.32 2.13 0.48
N PRO A 35 24.23 3.05 0.09
CA PRO A 35 23.84 4.40 -0.35
C PRO A 35 23.13 4.39 -1.70
N GLU A 36 23.38 3.39 -2.54
CA GLU A 36 22.83 3.32 -3.90
C GLU A 36 21.32 3.09 -3.87
N SER A 37 20.85 2.15 -3.03
CA SER A 37 19.41 1.90 -2.87
C SER A 37 18.70 3.00 -2.09
N LYS A 38 19.39 3.63 -1.13
CA LYS A 38 18.80 4.63 -0.22
C LYS A 38 18.84 6.07 -0.73
N GLY A 39 19.73 6.39 -1.68
CA GLY A 39 19.93 7.76 -2.17
C GLY A 39 18.68 8.40 -2.75
N LYS A 40 17.84 7.63 -3.48
CA LYS A 40 16.59 8.14 -4.06
C LYS A 40 15.63 8.64 -2.99
N ILE A 41 15.33 7.83 -1.98
CA ILE A 41 14.38 8.20 -0.92
C ILE A 41 14.95 9.31 -0.03
N GLU A 42 16.25 9.27 0.26
CA GLU A 42 16.90 10.33 1.03
C GLU A 42 16.86 11.68 0.33
N ASN A 43 17.05 11.70 -0.99
CA ASN A 43 16.98 12.94 -1.78
C ASN A 43 15.56 13.52 -1.77
N VAL A 44 14.52 12.68 -1.87
CA VAL A 44 13.12 13.11 -1.75
C VAL A 44 12.85 13.71 -0.36
N ILE A 45 13.29 13.05 0.71
CA ILE A 45 13.13 13.56 2.07
C ILE A 45 13.89 14.87 2.26
N LYS A 46 15.15 14.95 1.80
CA LYS A 46 15.95 16.18 1.83
C LYS A 46 15.27 17.31 1.06
N PHE A 47 14.66 17.01 -0.09
CA PHE A 47 13.91 17.99 -0.88
C PHE A 47 12.74 18.58 -0.10
N ILE A 48 11.90 17.76 0.52
CA ILE A 48 10.76 18.22 1.33
C ILE A 48 11.26 19.02 2.54
N LYS A 49 12.25 18.50 3.28
CA LYS A 49 12.79 19.19 4.45
C LYS A 49 13.36 20.57 4.10
N ARG A 50 14.17 20.67 3.05
CA ARG A 50 14.84 21.92 2.67
C ARG A 50 13.91 22.95 2.02
N ASN A 51 12.92 22.52 1.24
CA ASN A 51 12.07 23.42 0.45
C ASN A 51 10.71 23.71 1.11
N PHE A 52 10.16 22.74 1.84
CA PHE A 52 8.88 22.89 2.53
C PHE A 52 9.07 23.19 4.02
N LEU A 53 9.84 22.39 4.77
CA LEU A 53 9.85 22.52 6.24
C LEU A 53 10.81 23.58 6.80
N ARG A 54 11.89 23.94 6.08
CA ARG A 54 13.01 24.74 6.63
C ARG A 54 12.66 26.12 7.21
N ILE A 55 11.59 26.77 6.76
CA ILE A 55 11.26 28.18 7.10
C ILE A 55 9.75 28.32 7.34
N ARG A 56 9.12 27.31 7.93
CA ARG A 56 7.68 27.31 8.17
C ARG A 56 7.40 26.78 9.56
N ASP A 57 6.74 27.62 10.34
CA ASP A 57 6.08 27.21 11.57
C ASP A 57 4.62 26.84 11.28
N PHE A 58 4.09 25.96 12.09
CA PHE A 58 2.73 25.43 12.00
C PHE A 58 2.13 25.42 13.38
N ASP A 59 0.89 25.85 13.50
CA ASP A 59 0.20 25.90 14.79
C ASP A 59 -0.30 24.51 15.19
N ASN A 60 -0.64 23.67 14.20
CA ASN A 60 -1.05 22.29 14.40
C ASN A 60 -0.72 21.41 13.18
N ILE A 61 -0.91 20.10 13.34
CA ILE A 61 -0.57 19.10 12.33
C ILE A 61 -1.50 19.21 11.10
N GLU A 62 -2.76 19.57 11.30
CA GLU A 62 -3.79 19.67 10.28
C GLU A 62 -3.46 20.80 9.30
N GLU A 63 -3.06 21.96 9.83
CA GLU A 63 -2.55 23.08 9.06
C GLU A 63 -1.28 22.69 8.28
N ALA A 64 -0.34 21.98 8.93
CA ALA A 64 0.87 21.51 8.27
C ALA A 64 0.56 20.59 7.08
N LYS A 65 -0.41 19.67 7.24
CA LYS A 65 -0.89 18.79 6.17
C LYS A 65 -1.50 19.61 5.03
N GLU A 66 -2.41 20.53 5.31
CA GLU A 66 -3.08 21.33 4.28
C GLU A 66 -2.06 22.17 3.48
N ARG A 67 -1.16 22.88 4.18
CA ARG A 67 -0.08 23.66 3.56
C ARG A 67 0.84 22.77 2.73
N LEU A 68 1.15 21.55 3.20
CA LEU A 68 1.96 20.58 2.47
C LEU A 68 1.27 20.16 1.17
N PHE A 69 -0.01 19.80 1.21
CA PHE A 69 -0.77 19.42 0.00
C PHE A 69 -0.80 20.55 -1.04
N LYS A 70 -1.08 21.79 -0.61
CA LYS A 70 -1.05 22.97 -1.50
C LYS A 70 0.33 23.17 -2.12
N TRP A 71 1.39 23.01 -1.34
CA TRP A 71 2.77 23.13 -1.84
C TRP A 71 3.15 21.99 -2.80
N LEU A 72 2.76 20.75 -2.50
CA LEU A 72 3.02 19.59 -3.35
C LEU A 72 2.39 19.79 -4.73
N ASN A 73 1.12 20.17 -4.79
CA ASN A 73 0.41 20.41 -6.04
C ASN A 73 1.06 21.53 -6.86
N ARG A 74 1.38 22.67 -6.22
CA ARG A 74 1.92 23.84 -6.93
C ARG A 74 3.40 23.71 -7.32
N ARG A 75 4.22 23.05 -6.50
CA ARG A 75 5.69 23.08 -6.64
C ARG A 75 6.29 21.71 -6.92
N ALA A 76 6.05 20.71 -6.09
CA ALA A 76 6.70 19.41 -6.26
C ALA A 76 6.17 18.67 -7.51
N ASN A 77 4.85 18.57 -7.63
CA ASN A 77 4.19 17.83 -8.70
C ASN A 77 3.83 18.70 -9.91
N GLY A 78 3.57 20.00 -9.69
CA GLY A 78 3.10 20.93 -10.72
C GLY A 78 4.18 21.72 -11.46
N LYS A 79 5.45 21.74 -10.98
CA LYS A 79 6.55 22.42 -11.68
C LYS A 79 7.28 21.47 -12.63
N ILE A 80 7.86 22.00 -13.70
CA ILE A 80 8.75 21.25 -14.58
C ILE A 80 9.93 20.70 -13.75
N SER A 81 10.09 19.39 -13.76
CA SER A 81 11.25 18.70 -13.18
C SER A 81 12.47 18.91 -14.08
N LEU A 82 13.62 19.25 -13.50
CA LEU A 82 14.86 19.43 -14.27
C LEU A 82 15.38 18.11 -14.85
N ALA A 83 15.15 16.99 -14.15
CA ALA A 83 15.63 15.68 -14.58
C ALA A 83 14.90 15.14 -15.81
N THR A 84 13.58 15.35 -15.88
CA THR A 84 12.74 14.83 -16.97
C THR A 84 12.29 15.90 -17.97
N ARG A 85 12.50 17.20 -17.65
CA ARG A 85 11.99 18.36 -18.39
C ARG A 85 10.46 18.36 -18.59
N ARG A 86 9.74 17.59 -17.78
CA ARG A 86 8.27 17.46 -17.82
C ARG A 86 7.69 17.76 -16.45
N ILE A 87 6.39 18.02 -16.40
CA ILE A 87 5.65 18.22 -15.14
C ILE A 87 5.31 16.82 -14.58
N PRO A 88 5.76 16.46 -13.37
CA PRO A 88 5.53 15.13 -12.79
C PRO A 88 4.06 14.73 -12.76
N GLN A 89 3.15 15.65 -12.41
CA GLN A 89 1.72 15.37 -12.39
C GLN A 89 1.17 14.97 -13.76
N LYS A 90 1.62 15.62 -14.85
CA LYS A 90 1.18 15.25 -16.21
C LYS A 90 1.71 13.88 -16.60
N MET A 91 2.97 13.62 -16.29
CA MET A 91 3.63 12.34 -16.56
C MET A 91 2.93 11.19 -15.81
N PHE A 92 2.58 11.41 -14.54
CA PHE A 92 1.80 10.43 -13.77
C PHE A 92 0.43 10.15 -14.39
N THR A 93 -0.28 11.17 -14.88
CA THR A 93 -1.58 10.96 -15.54
C THR A 93 -1.45 10.08 -16.78
N GLU A 94 -0.39 10.24 -17.57
CA GLU A 94 -0.09 9.39 -18.74
C GLU A 94 0.27 7.97 -18.31
N GLU A 95 1.15 7.82 -17.32
CA GLU A 95 1.60 6.52 -16.82
C GLU A 95 0.48 5.74 -16.14
N LYS A 96 -0.49 6.42 -15.53
CA LYS A 96 -1.60 5.81 -14.77
C LYS A 96 -2.39 4.79 -15.60
N ALA A 97 -2.55 5.01 -16.90
CA ALA A 97 -3.24 4.08 -17.80
C ALA A 97 -2.51 2.73 -17.95
N TYR A 98 -1.20 2.70 -17.69
CA TYR A 98 -0.36 1.51 -17.79
C TYR A 98 -0.11 0.85 -16.43
N LEU A 99 -0.61 1.42 -15.33
CA LEU A 99 -0.47 0.84 -14.00
C LEU A 99 -1.50 -0.28 -13.80
N ARG A 100 -1.10 -1.29 -13.02
CA ARG A 100 -2.01 -2.37 -12.60
C ARG A 100 -3.12 -1.80 -11.71
N THR A 101 -4.34 -2.27 -11.90
CA THR A 101 -5.45 -1.98 -10.99
C THR A 101 -5.13 -2.48 -9.58
N LEU A 102 -5.57 -1.73 -8.57
CA LEU A 102 -5.39 -2.10 -7.17
C LEU A 102 -6.20 -3.37 -6.87
N LYS A 103 -5.53 -4.41 -6.36
CA LYS A 103 -6.19 -5.64 -5.90
C LYS A 103 -6.96 -5.37 -4.61
N ASN A 104 -8.06 -6.09 -4.41
CA ASN A 104 -8.77 -6.07 -3.14
C ASN A 104 -7.93 -6.75 -2.06
N SER A 105 -7.95 -6.18 -0.85
CA SER A 105 -7.20 -6.70 0.30
C SER A 105 -8.11 -6.96 1.49
N ILE A 106 -7.92 -8.09 2.17
CA ILE A 106 -8.50 -8.36 3.49
C ILE A 106 -7.98 -7.38 4.58
N TYR A 107 -6.86 -6.70 4.32
CA TYR A 107 -6.23 -5.72 5.21
C TYR A 107 -6.68 -4.27 4.95
N ARG A 108 -7.60 -4.04 4.02
CA ARG A 108 -8.09 -2.70 3.66
C ARG A 108 -8.89 -2.09 4.82
N LYS A 109 -8.43 -0.97 5.36
CA LYS A 109 -9.02 -0.31 6.56
C LYS A 109 -10.44 0.20 6.31
N ASP A 110 -10.67 0.70 5.12
CA ASP A 110 -11.93 1.23 4.60
C ASP A 110 -13.00 0.13 4.40
N ASN A 111 -12.62 -1.16 4.46
CA ASN A 111 -13.49 -2.32 4.24
C ASN A 111 -13.66 -3.22 5.48
N LEU A 112 -13.28 -2.78 6.68
CA LEU A 112 -13.50 -3.55 7.91
C LEU A 112 -15.00 -3.87 8.14
N ASN A 113 -15.89 -2.98 7.69
CA ASN A 113 -17.34 -3.15 7.78
C ASN A 113 -17.94 -4.03 6.66
N ALA A 114 -17.14 -4.46 5.68
CA ALA A 114 -17.59 -5.31 4.58
C ALA A 114 -17.39 -6.82 4.85
N ARG A 115 -16.86 -7.16 6.03
CA ARG A 115 -16.65 -8.55 6.45
C ARG A 115 -17.98 -9.17 6.84
N GLU A 116 -18.38 -10.22 6.14
CA GLU A 116 -19.53 -11.03 6.51
C GLU A 116 -19.04 -12.35 7.09
N ARG A 117 -19.52 -12.72 8.28
CA ARG A 117 -19.17 -14.00 8.87
C ARG A 117 -20.08 -15.10 8.33
N ARG A 118 -19.50 -16.21 7.87
CA ARG A 118 -20.21 -17.40 7.40
C ARG A 118 -19.65 -18.65 8.07
N LYS A 119 -20.48 -19.66 8.26
CA LYS A 119 -20.04 -20.98 8.71
C LYS A 119 -19.95 -21.90 7.50
N ALA A 120 -18.80 -22.58 7.34
CA ALA A 120 -18.66 -23.60 6.32
C ALA A 120 -19.46 -24.85 6.71
N ASP A 121 -20.10 -25.48 5.73
CA ASP A 121 -20.81 -26.74 5.93
C ASP A 121 -19.84 -27.93 6.10
N ILE A 122 -20.40 -29.13 6.30
CA ILE A 122 -19.64 -30.37 6.46
C ILE A 122 -18.88 -30.77 5.18
N THR A 123 -19.34 -30.29 4.02
CA THR A 123 -18.68 -30.49 2.73
C THR A 123 -17.55 -29.48 2.47
N GLY A 124 -17.44 -28.43 3.28
CA GLY A 124 -16.43 -27.39 3.14
C GLY A 124 -16.84 -26.28 2.18
N GLU A 125 -18.13 -25.98 2.13
CA GLU A 125 -18.70 -24.94 1.28
C GLU A 125 -19.37 -23.85 2.12
N ILE A 126 -19.38 -22.63 1.61
CA ILE A 126 -20.13 -21.50 2.16
C ILE A 126 -21.16 -21.00 1.15
N SER A 127 -22.32 -20.56 1.65
CA SER A 127 -23.35 -19.94 0.82
C SER A 127 -23.20 -18.42 0.81
N VAL A 128 -23.10 -17.81 -0.38
CA VAL A 128 -23.00 -16.37 -0.60
C VAL A 128 -23.89 -15.99 -1.78
N ASN A 129 -24.84 -15.07 -1.58
CA ASN A 129 -25.78 -14.60 -2.60
C ASN A 129 -26.47 -15.76 -3.38
N SER A 130 -26.90 -16.79 -2.65
CA SER A 130 -27.53 -18.01 -3.19
C SER A 130 -26.62 -18.94 -4.02
N CYS A 131 -25.32 -18.64 -4.13
CA CYS A 131 -24.30 -19.52 -4.71
C CYS A 131 -23.48 -20.19 -3.61
N LYS A 132 -22.97 -21.39 -3.89
CA LYS A 132 -22.04 -22.10 -3.01
C LYS A 132 -20.59 -21.93 -3.47
N TYR A 133 -19.69 -21.70 -2.53
CA TYR A 133 -18.26 -21.56 -2.79
C TYR A 133 -17.46 -22.51 -1.91
N PRO A 134 -16.50 -23.26 -2.47
CA PRO A 134 -15.63 -24.13 -1.68
C PRO A 134 -14.63 -23.30 -0.87
N VAL A 135 -14.34 -23.76 0.33
CA VAL A 135 -13.22 -23.29 1.16
C VAL A 135 -12.24 -24.46 1.39
N PRO A 136 -10.97 -24.18 1.74
CA PRO A 136 -10.04 -25.25 2.07
C PRO A 136 -10.61 -26.16 3.16
N LEU A 137 -10.40 -27.48 3.02
CA LEU A 137 -11.05 -28.49 3.86
C LEU A 137 -10.78 -28.34 5.36
N GLU A 138 -9.70 -27.65 5.73
CA GLU A 138 -9.33 -27.27 7.11
C GLU A 138 -10.33 -26.31 7.77
N TYR A 139 -11.18 -25.64 6.99
CA TYR A 139 -12.22 -24.73 7.46
C TYR A 139 -13.60 -25.40 7.59
N ARG A 140 -13.73 -26.71 7.38
CA ARG A 140 -15.01 -27.43 7.55
C ARG A 140 -15.60 -27.21 8.94
N GLU A 141 -16.89 -26.90 8.98
CA GLU A 141 -17.65 -26.58 10.20
C GLU A 141 -17.08 -25.41 11.03
N ARG A 142 -16.15 -24.62 10.47
CA ARG A 142 -15.59 -23.42 11.11
C ARG A 142 -16.24 -22.15 10.59
N GLU A 143 -16.14 -21.10 11.40
CA GLU A 143 -16.49 -19.74 10.98
C GLU A 143 -15.37 -19.16 10.12
N VAL A 144 -15.76 -18.49 9.03
CA VAL A 144 -14.87 -17.77 8.11
C VAL A 144 -15.42 -16.38 7.87
N ASP A 145 -14.54 -15.41 7.66
CA ASP A 145 -14.90 -14.07 7.23
C ASP A 145 -14.77 -13.97 5.71
N ILE A 146 -15.81 -13.49 5.04
CA ILE A 146 -15.81 -13.24 3.60
C ILE A 146 -15.86 -11.75 3.29
N TYR A 147 -15.34 -11.39 2.12
CA TYR A 147 -15.43 -10.04 1.57
C TYR A 147 -16.13 -10.14 0.23
N LYS A 148 -17.25 -9.41 0.11
CA LYS A 148 -17.89 -9.23 -1.19
C LYS A 148 -17.18 -8.10 -1.90
N THR A 149 -16.63 -8.40 -3.07
CA THR A 149 -16.08 -7.39 -3.97
C THR A 149 -17.16 -7.04 -4.98
N THR A 150 -17.51 -5.77 -5.10
CA THR A 150 -18.21 -5.27 -6.29
C THR A 150 -17.22 -5.36 -7.44
N GLU A 151 -17.50 -6.19 -8.44
CA GLU A 151 -16.86 -6.04 -9.76
C GLU A 151 -17.16 -4.67 -10.35
#